data_AF-A0A0B8Q884-F1
#
_entry.id   AF-A0A0B8Q884-F1
#
_cell.length_a   1.000
_cell.length_b   1.000
_cell.length_c   1.000
_cell.angle_alpha   90.00
_cell.angle_beta   90.00
_cell.angle_gamma   90.00
#
_symmetry.space_group_name_H-M   'P 1'
#
loop_
_entity.id
_entity.type
_entity.pdbx_description
1 polymer ?
#
loop_
_entity_poly.entity_id
_entity_poly.type
_entity_poly.pdbx_seq_one_letter_code
_entity_poly.pdbx_strand_id
1 'polypeptide(L)'
;MSKFYVDFWSREWIDQNQFPEATLESFQQAYADRDLGVAFSGGGTRSAACTLGQLKALDELGLLPRVKYISAVSGGGWAATPFSYTHDLDQYFGKISDPENITLSNSKSVLPKSLQEAITQSPLVSNLLEGGLKLRGDESFAYSLGKVFLKPYGLDNPNHYFTFNNETKALAKQGFPRG
;
A
#
# COMPACT_ATOMS: atom_id res chain seq x y z
N MET A 1 16.30 -11.92 15.28
CA MET A 1 17.24 -11.27 14.33
C MET A 1 16.43 -10.27 13.54
N SER A 2 16.78 -8.97 13.55
CA SER A 2 16.09 -7.99 12.71
C SER A 2 16.50 -8.22 11.25
N LYS A 3 15.55 -8.59 10.40
CA LYS A 3 15.78 -8.99 9.00
C LYS A 3 15.93 -7.82 8.02
N PHE A 4 15.74 -6.59 8.49
CA PHE A 4 15.79 -5.40 7.66
C PHE A 4 16.80 -4.39 8.22
N TYR A 5 17.62 -3.83 7.33
CA TYR A 5 18.51 -2.72 7.61
C TYR A 5 17.79 -1.43 7.21
N VAL A 6 17.50 -0.57 8.20
CA VAL A 6 16.97 0.78 7.95
C VAL A 6 18.10 1.76 8.18
N ASP A 7 18.51 2.42 7.11
CA ASP A 7 19.46 3.53 7.23
C ASP A 7 18.68 4.83 7.42
N PHE A 8 18.87 5.46 8.56
CA PHE A 8 18.35 6.80 8.79
C PHE A 8 19.36 7.79 8.24
N TRP A 9 18.88 8.86 7.60
CA TRP A 9 19.75 9.98 7.25
C TRP A 9 20.37 10.49 8.55
N SER A 10 21.70 10.37 8.66
CA SER A 10 22.40 10.76 9.88
C SER A 10 22.16 12.25 10.13
N ARG A 11 22.15 12.65 11.41
CA ARG A 11 21.98 14.07 11.74
C ARG A 11 23.05 14.92 11.07
N GLU A 12 24.27 14.39 11.01
CA GLU A 12 25.39 14.98 10.31
C GLU A 12 25.14 15.18 8.81
N TRP A 13 24.58 14.20 8.10
CA TRP A 13 24.25 14.34 6.68
C TRP A 13 23.15 15.39 6.44
N ILE A 14 22.12 15.43 7.31
CA ILE A 14 21.05 16.43 7.22
C ILE A 14 21.62 17.84 7.45
N ASP A 15 22.44 18.01 8.48
CA ASP A 15 23.03 19.31 8.85
C ASP A 15 23.97 19.82 7.73
N GLN A 16 24.68 18.92 7.04
CA GLN A 16 25.54 19.25 5.89
C GLN A 16 24.77 19.67 4.62
N ASN A 17 23.54 19.18 4.44
CA ASN A 17 22.75 19.41 3.22
C ASN A 17 21.64 20.46 3.40
N GLN A 18 21.49 21.05 4.59
CA GLN A 18 20.63 22.20 4.89
C GLN A 18 19.21 22.10 4.33
N PHE A 19 18.47 21.08 4.75
CA PHE A 19 17.05 20.94 4.40
C PHE A 19 16.19 21.99 5.11
N PRO A 20 15.25 22.66 4.42
CA PRO A 20 14.33 23.61 5.05
C PRO A 20 13.47 22.95 6.15
N GLU A 21 13.23 21.64 6.05
CA GLU A 21 12.50 20.87 7.05
C GLU A 21 13.28 20.75 8.38
N ALA A 22 14.61 20.91 8.38
CA ALA A 22 15.45 20.77 9.58
C ALA A 22 15.14 21.83 10.67
N THR A 23 14.51 22.94 10.30
CA THR A 23 14.07 23.98 11.24
C THR A 23 12.70 23.70 11.85
N LEU A 24 11.95 22.71 11.34
CA LEU A 24 10.66 22.34 11.90
C LEU A 24 10.86 21.65 13.25
N GLU A 25 10.04 21.99 14.25
CA GLU A 25 10.11 21.40 15.60
C GLU A 25 9.97 19.87 15.56
N SER A 26 9.10 19.36 14.69
CA SER A 26 8.94 17.92 14.43
C SER A 26 10.22 17.25 13.92
N PHE A 27 11.09 18.00 13.24
CA PHE A 27 12.40 17.54 12.75
C PHE A 27 13.54 17.74 13.76
N GLN A 28 13.27 18.35 14.91
CA GLN A 28 14.23 18.50 16.01
C GLN A 28 14.04 17.43 17.10
N GLN A 29 12.86 16.82 17.20
CA GLN A 29 12.57 15.72 18.14
C GLN A 29 13.41 14.47 17.86
N ALA A 30 13.62 13.57 18.82
CA ALA A 30 14.34 12.32 18.57
C ALA A 30 13.62 11.48 17.51
N TYR A 31 14.38 10.86 16.59
CA TYR A 31 13.80 10.03 15.51
C TYR A 31 12.91 8.91 16.03
N ALA A 32 13.17 8.40 17.25
CA ALA A 32 12.39 7.34 17.88
C ALA A 32 10.95 7.77 18.22
N ASP A 33 10.68 9.07 18.34
CA ASP A 33 9.40 9.58 18.86
C ASP A 33 8.51 10.21 17.78
N ARG A 34 8.98 10.26 16.53
CA ARG A 34 8.26 10.93 15.43
C ARG A 34 7.18 10.05 14.79
N ASP A 35 6.07 10.65 14.39
CA ASP A 35 5.16 9.99 13.45
C ASP A 35 5.76 9.92 12.04
N LEU A 36 5.33 8.93 11.25
CA LEU A 36 5.85 8.66 9.90
C LEU A 36 4.79 8.94 8.83
N GLY A 37 5.23 9.54 7.72
CA GLY A 37 4.50 9.56 6.46
C GLY A 37 5.22 8.67 5.45
N VAL A 38 4.47 7.85 4.72
CA VAL A 38 5.03 6.95 3.69
C VAL A 38 4.48 7.33 2.33
N ALA A 39 5.35 7.41 1.33
CA ALA A 39 4.98 7.70 -0.05
C ALA A 39 5.33 6.51 -0.95
N PHE A 40 4.34 5.97 -1.66
CA PHE A 40 4.51 4.87 -2.62
C PHE A 40 4.33 5.37 -4.06
N SER A 41 5.36 5.16 -4.88
CA SER A 41 5.37 5.61 -6.27
C SER A 41 4.42 4.81 -7.17
N GLY A 42 4.19 5.32 -8.38
CA GLY A 42 3.50 4.60 -9.45
C GLY A 42 4.39 3.58 -10.15
N GLY A 43 3.79 2.80 -11.05
CA GLY A 43 4.53 1.80 -11.84
C GLY A 43 3.83 0.46 -12.02
N GLY A 44 2.50 0.44 -11.97
CA GLY A 44 1.70 -0.75 -12.19
C GLY A 44 1.95 -1.88 -11.18
N THR A 45 1.84 -3.14 -11.63
CA THR A 45 2.01 -4.32 -10.77
C THR A 45 3.40 -4.42 -10.15
N ARG A 46 4.44 -3.91 -10.85
CA ARG A 46 5.79 -3.81 -10.27
C ARG A 46 5.80 -2.94 -9.01
N SER A 47 5.19 -1.75 -9.08
CA SER A 47 5.12 -0.87 -7.91
C SER A 47 4.24 -1.45 -6.80
N ALA A 48 3.16 -2.15 -7.15
CA ALA A 48 2.33 -2.87 -6.18
C ALA A 48 3.13 -3.95 -5.43
N ALA A 49 3.98 -4.72 -6.12
CA ALA A 49 4.86 -5.71 -5.50
C ALA A 49 5.88 -5.07 -4.54
N CYS A 50 6.52 -3.98 -4.96
CA CYS A 50 7.44 -3.22 -4.10
C CYS A 50 6.74 -2.66 -2.87
N THR A 51 5.56 -2.06 -3.06
CA THR A 51 4.76 -1.48 -1.99
C THR A 51 4.35 -2.53 -0.96
N LEU A 52 3.93 -3.72 -1.42
CA LEU A 52 3.60 -4.83 -0.53
C LEU A 52 4.79 -5.27 0.33
N GLY A 53 5.97 -5.42 -0.28
CA GLY A 53 7.20 -5.76 0.45
C GLY A 53 7.62 -4.68 1.44
N GLN A 54 7.48 -3.41 1.07
CA GLN A 54 7.80 -2.27 1.93
C GLN A 54 6.85 -2.18 3.13
N LEU A 55 5.53 -2.36 2.93
CA LEU A 55 4.55 -2.39 4.01
C LEU A 55 4.84 -3.52 4.99
N LYS A 56 5.19 -4.71 4.48
CA LYS A 56 5.59 -5.84 5.31
C LYS A 56 6.87 -5.56 6.11
N ALA A 57 7.89 -4.97 5.48
CA ALA A 57 9.11 -4.60 6.20
C ALA A 57 8.81 -3.62 7.34
N LEU A 58 7.95 -2.62 7.09
CA LEU A 58 7.52 -1.66 8.12
C LEU A 58 6.76 -2.35 9.26
N ASP A 59 5.95 -3.37 8.96
CA ASP A 59 5.24 -4.19 9.95
C ASP A 59 6.22 -5.02 10.80
N GLU A 60 7.13 -5.77 10.16
CA GLU A 60 8.14 -6.59 10.85
C GLU A 60 9.10 -5.77 11.71
N LEU A 61 9.36 -4.52 11.31
CA LEU A 61 10.17 -3.56 12.08
C LEU A 61 9.39 -2.88 13.22
N GLY A 62 8.08 -3.11 13.35
CA GLY A 62 7.23 -2.43 14.33
C GLY A 62 7.06 -0.93 14.06
N LEU A 63 7.33 -0.47 12.84
CA LEU A 63 7.23 0.93 12.43
C LEU A 63 5.83 1.28 11.92
N LEU A 64 5.06 0.30 11.44
CA LEU A 64 3.73 0.51 10.88
C LEU A 64 2.76 1.27 11.81
N PRO A 65 2.71 1.03 13.14
CA PRO A 65 1.85 1.80 14.06
C PRO A 65 2.16 3.32 14.12
N ARG A 66 3.35 3.72 13.70
CA ARG A 66 3.79 5.12 13.63
C ARG A 66 3.43 5.79 12.30
N VAL A 67 3.03 5.03 11.28
CA VAL A 67 2.62 5.57 9.99
C VAL A 67 1.25 6.22 10.12
N LYS A 68 1.19 7.55 9.99
CA LYS A 68 -0.06 8.33 10.08
C LYS A 68 -0.64 8.69 8.72
N TYR A 69 0.21 8.75 7.70
CA TYR A 69 -0.18 9.12 6.34
C TYR A 69 0.45 8.19 5.33
N ILE A 70 -0.37 7.75 4.36
CA ILE A 70 0.10 7.07 3.17
C ILE A 70 -0.29 7.91 1.96
N SER A 71 0.70 8.35 1.20
CA SER A 71 0.52 8.94 -0.12
C SER A 71 0.87 7.88 -1.16
N ALA A 72 -0.02 7.57 -2.08
CA ALA A 72 0.23 6.51 -3.05
C ALA A 72 -0.41 6.82 -4.39
N VAL A 73 0.30 6.50 -5.48
CA VAL A 73 -0.20 6.72 -6.85
C VAL A 73 -0.12 5.43 -7.66
N SER A 74 -1.09 5.22 -8.54
CA SER A 74 -1.13 4.07 -9.47
C SER A 74 -0.88 2.74 -8.74
N GLY A 75 0.09 1.93 -9.17
CA GLY A 75 0.49 0.66 -8.55
C GLY A 75 0.69 0.71 -7.04
N GLY A 76 1.26 1.80 -6.50
CA GLY A 76 1.36 1.98 -5.05
C GLY A 76 -0.01 2.07 -4.38
N GLY A 77 -0.96 2.77 -5.02
CA GLY A 77 -2.35 2.86 -4.55
C GLY A 77 -3.10 1.52 -4.64
N TRP A 78 -2.77 0.66 -5.61
CA TRP A 78 -3.40 -0.66 -5.75
C TRP A 78 -3.07 -1.57 -4.56
N ALA A 79 -1.92 -1.37 -3.91
CA ALA A 79 -1.55 -2.06 -2.69
C ALA A 79 -1.98 -1.29 -1.43
N ALA A 80 -1.68 0.01 -1.35
CA ALA A 80 -1.92 0.84 -0.17
C ALA A 80 -3.40 0.97 0.21
N THR A 81 -4.30 1.05 -0.78
CA THR A 81 -5.74 1.15 -0.53
C THR A 81 -6.27 -0.10 0.18
N PRO A 82 -6.15 -1.33 -0.37
CA PRO A 82 -6.63 -2.52 0.34
C PRO A 82 -5.91 -2.78 1.67
N PHE A 83 -4.63 -2.41 1.80
CA PHE A 83 -3.92 -2.45 3.07
C PHE A 83 -4.63 -1.62 4.15
N SER A 84 -5.10 -0.42 3.82
CA SER A 84 -5.71 0.50 4.78
C SER A 84 -7.06 0.03 5.33
N TYR A 85 -7.69 -0.97 4.69
CA TYR A 85 -9.02 -1.49 5.07
C TYR A 85 -9.03 -2.98 5.41
N THR A 86 -7.92 -3.71 5.20
CA THR A 86 -7.86 -5.12 5.56
C THR A 86 -7.84 -5.29 7.08
N HIS A 87 -8.55 -6.30 7.56
CA HIS A 87 -8.53 -6.71 8.96
C HIS A 87 -7.71 -8.00 9.17
N ASP A 88 -7.21 -8.57 8.07
CA ASP A 88 -6.41 -9.79 8.05
C ASP A 88 -5.10 -9.48 7.33
N LEU A 89 -4.10 -9.07 8.12
CA LEU A 89 -2.78 -8.71 7.61
C LEU A 89 -2.01 -9.94 7.13
N ASP A 90 -2.20 -11.10 7.75
CA ASP A 90 -1.55 -12.34 7.33
C ASP A 90 -2.00 -12.77 5.93
N GLN A 91 -3.32 -12.72 5.68
CA GLN A 91 -3.90 -12.98 4.37
C GLN A 91 -3.48 -11.93 3.34
N TYR A 92 -3.46 -10.66 3.73
CA TYR A 92 -3.07 -9.55 2.84
C TYR A 92 -1.60 -9.66 2.41
N PHE A 93 -0.68 -9.81 3.38
CA PHE A 93 0.76 -9.91 3.12
C PHE A 93 1.14 -11.20 2.42
N GLY A 94 0.43 -12.29 2.74
CA GLY A 94 0.82 -13.62 2.31
C GLY A 94 2.15 -14.07 2.89
N LYS A 95 2.66 -15.18 2.37
CA LYS A 95 3.96 -15.72 2.79
C LYS A 95 5.07 -14.89 2.15
N ILE A 96 6.01 -14.42 2.96
CA ILE A 96 7.30 -13.92 2.48
C ILE A 96 8.36 -14.89 2.97
N SER A 97 9.19 -15.34 2.04
CA SER A 97 10.33 -16.20 2.32
C SER A 97 11.59 -15.33 2.28
N ASP A 98 12.52 -15.58 3.19
CA ASP A 98 13.83 -14.94 3.11
C ASP A 98 14.50 -15.29 1.78
N PRO A 99 15.29 -14.40 1.17
CA PRO A 99 15.91 -14.64 -0.13
C PRO A 99 16.67 -15.96 -0.21
N GLU A 100 17.39 -16.35 0.86
CA GLU A 100 18.10 -17.62 0.95
C GLU A 100 17.20 -18.86 0.94
N ASN A 101 15.92 -18.71 1.30
CA ASN A 101 14.93 -19.77 1.36
C ASN A 101 14.08 -19.84 0.08
N ILE A 102 14.27 -18.95 -0.90
CA ILE A 102 13.53 -18.97 -2.15
C ILE A 102 14.13 -20.03 -3.08
N THR A 103 13.28 -20.95 -3.53
CA THR A 103 13.65 -21.98 -4.49
C THR A 103 12.66 -21.98 -5.65
N LEU A 104 13.07 -22.53 -6.79
CA LEU A 104 12.15 -22.70 -7.93
C LEU A 104 10.91 -23.52 -7.58
N SER A 105 11.00 -24.45 -6.62
CA SER A 105 9.84 -25.27 -6.23
C SER A 105 8.84 -24.48 -5.37
N ASN A 106 9.32 -23.65 -4.45
CA ASN A 106 8.46 -22.93 -3.52
C ASN A 106 7.99 -21.55 -4.04
N SER A 107 8.52 -21.08 -5.17
CA SER A 107 8.09 -19.83 -5.82
C SER A 107 7.00 -20.03 -6.88
N LYS A 108 6.49 -21.25 -7.07
CA LYS A 108 5.48 -21.57 -8.11
C LYS A 108 4.07 -21.14 -7.75
N SER A 109 3.79 -20.95 -6.47
CA SER A 109 2.49 -20.53 -5.99
C SER A 109 2.65 -19.50 -4.89
N VAL A 110 1.61 -18.69 -4.76
CA VAL A 110 1.45 -17.67 -3.71
C VAL A 110 0.22 -18.01 -2.89
N LEU A 111 0.08 -17.37 -1.72
CA LEU A 111 -1.09 -17.59 -0.87
C LEU A 111 -2.37 -17.17 -1.63
N PRO A 112 -3.36 -18.05 -1.80
CA PRO A 112 -4.60 -17.68 -2.47
C PRO A 112 -5.30 -16.52 -1.76
N LYS A 113 -5.95 -15.64 -2.52
CA LYS A 113 -6.63 -14.41 -2.06
C LYS A 113 -5.73 -13.35 -1.41
N SER A 114 -4.41 -13.53 -1.42
CA SER A 114 -3.47 -12.50 -0.97
C SER A 114 -3.28 -11.42 -2.02
N LEU A 115 -2.69 -10.29 -1.62
CA LEU A 115 -2.32 -9.27 -2.60
C LEU A 115 -1.26 -9.80 -3.58
N GLN A 116 -0.39 -10.71 -3.13
CA GLN A 116 0.60 -11.35 -4.01
C GLN A 116 -0.08 -12.07 -5.18
N GLU A 117 -1.17 -12.80 -4.93
CA GLU A 117 -1.94 -13.47 -6.00
C GLU A 117 -2.52 -12.45 -6.99
N ALA A 118 -3.13 -11.37 -6.49
CA ALA A 118 -3.69 -10.31 -7.33
C ALA A 118 -2.63 -9.64 -8.21
N ILE A 119 -1.41 -9.47 -7.70
CA ILE A 119 -0.26 -8.91 -8.43
C ILE A 119 0.24 -9.91 -9.49
N THR A 120 0.44 -11.18 -9.11
CA THR A 120 1.03 -12.21 -9.98
C THR A 120 0.08 -12.63 -11.11
N GLN A 121 -1.21 -12.76 -10.82
CA GLN A 121 -2.23 -13.22 -11.78
C GLN A 121 -2.95 -12.07 -12.47
N SER A 122 -2.42 -10.85 -12.39
CA SER A 122 -3.11 -9.64 -12.84
C SER A 122 -3.33 -9.62 -14.36
N PRO A 123 -4.57 -9.69 -14.87
CA PRO A 123 -4.85 -9.54 -16.30
C PRO A 123 -4.85 -8.07 -16.75
N LEU A 124 -4.30 -7.15 -15.95
CA LEU A 124 -4.38 -5.71 -16.24
C LEU A 124 -3.71 -5.32 -17.55
N VAL A 125 -2.57 -5.92 -17.90
CA VAL A 125 -1.86 -5.61 -19.15
C VAL A 125 -2.67 -6.07 -20.36
N SER A 126 -3.26 -7.28 -20.30
CA SER A 126 -4.15 -7.76 -21.37
C SER A 126 -5.42 -6.90 -21.48
N ASN A 127 -6.01 -6.48 -20.36
CA ASN A 127 -7.21 -5.65 -20.36
C ASN A 127 -6.94 -4.22 -20.87
N LEU A 128 -5.77 -3.65 -20.58
CA LEU A 128 -5.32 -2.36 -21.12
C LEU A 128 -5.10 -2.42 -22.63
N LEU A 129 -4.44 -3.46 -23.13
CA LEU A 129 -4.23 -3.68 -24.57
C LEU A 129 -5.56 -3.87 -25.31
N GLU A 130 -6.50 -4.63 -24.74
CA GLU A 130 -7.81 -4.87 -25.35
C GLU A 130 -8.74 -3.65 -25.24
N GLY A 131 -8.68 -2.89 -24.14
CA GLY A 131 -9.47 -1.67 -23.92
C GLY A 131 -9.02 -0.49 -24.80
N GLY A 132 -7.71 -0.38 -25.08
CA GLY A 132 -7.16 0.59 -26.02
C GLY A 132 -7.66 0.41 -27.45
N LEU A 133 -7.95 -0.82 -27.86
CA LEU A 133 -8.57 -1.14 -29.15
C LEU A 133 -10.07 -0.78 -29.22
N LYS A 134 -10.76 -0.63 -28.07
CA LYS A 134 -12.22 -0.46 -27.99
C LYS A 134 -12.69 0.95 -27.57
N LEU A 135 -11.79 1.95 -27.50
CA LEU A 135 -12.11 3.36 -27.16
C LEU A 135 -12.92 3.56 -25.84
N ARG A 136 -12.85 2.60 -24.90
CA ARG A 136 -13.52 2.63 -23.57
C ARG A 136 -12.51 2.56 -22.41
N GLY A 137 -11.36 3.22 -22.59
CA GLY A 137 -10.14 2.95 -21.82
C GLY A 137 -10.26 3.10 -20.30
N ASP A 138 -10.75 4.25 -19.81
CA ASP A 138 -10.60 4.58 -18.38
C ASP A 138 -11.57 3.82 -17.47
N GLU A 139 -12.84 3.69 -17.87
CA GLU A 139 -13.83 2.93 -17.08
C GLU A 139 -13.51 1.44 -17.03
N SER A 140 -13.05 0.87 -18.16
CA SER A 140 -12.67 -0.54 -18.22
C SER A 140 -11.42 -0.85 -17.38
N PHE A 141 -10.49 0.11 -17.32
CA PHE A 141 -9.31 0.02 -16.48
C PHE A 141 -9.67 0.12 -14.98
N ALA A 142 -10.43 1.13 -14.58
CA ALA A 142 -10.87 1.29 -13.19
C ALA A 142 -11.72 0.09 -12.72
N TYR A 143 -12.61 -0.43 -13.58
CA TYR A 143 -13.38 -1.63 -13.30
C TYR A 143 -12.47 -2.86 -13.10
N SER A 144 -11.49 -3.06 -13.99
CA SER A 144 -10.52 -4.15 -13.88
C SER A 144 -9.70 -4.05 -12.59
N LEU A 145 -9.23 -2.85 -12.24
CA LEU A 145 -8.55 -2.59 -10.97
C LEU A 145 -9.42 -2.94 -9.78
N GLY A 146 -10.69 -2.52 -9.79
CA GLY A 146 -11.65 -2.86 -8.75
C GLY A 146 -11.80 -4.37 -8.58
N LYS A 147 -11.93 -5.11 -9.68
CA LYS A 147 -12.09 -6.57 -9.63
C LYS A 147 -10.85 -7.32 -9.17
N VAL A 148 -9.67 -6.85 -9.53
CA VAL A 148 -8.40 -7.54 -9.21
C VAL A 148 -7.89 -7.17 -7.82
N PHE A 149 -7.82 -5.87 -7.51
CA PHE A 149 -7.12 -5.36 -6.33
C PHE A 149 -8.05 -4.99 -5.17
N LEU A 150 -9.32 -4.70 -5.43
CA LEU A 150 -10.25 -4.21 -4.39
C LEU A 150 -11.27 -5.27 -3.95
N LYS A 151 -11.81 -6.04 -4.89
CA LYS A 151 -12.82 -7.09 -4.63
C LYS A 151 -12.41 -8.12 -3.57
N PRO A 152 -11.16 -8.63 -3.52
CA PRO A 152 -10.77 -9.58 -2.48
C PRO A 152 -10.94 -9.03 -1.05
N TYR A 153 -10.94 -7.71 -0.91
CA TYR A 153 -11.07 -6.99 0.37
C TYR A 153 -12.45 -6.34 0.53
N GLY A 154 -13.41 -6.68 -0.35
CA GLY A 154 -14.77 -6.13 -0.32
C GLY A 154 -14.87 -4.67 -0.73
N LEU A 155 -13.84 -4.11 -1.38
CA LEU A 155 -13.70 -2.70 -1.75
C LEU A 155 -14.23 -2.35 -3.15
N ASP A 156 -14.79 -3.30 -3.90
CA ASP A 156 -15.23 -3.11 -5.29
C ASP A 156 -16.72 -2.73 -5.44
N ASN A 157 -17.48 -2.66 -4.34
CA ASN A 157 -18.91 -2.35 -4.37
C ASN A 157 -19.14 -0.85 -4.12
N PRO A 158 -19.63 -0.07 -5.11
CA PRO A 158 -19.89 1.36 -4.93
C PRO A 158 -21.02 1.66 -3.93
N ASN A 159 -21.86 0.68 -3.60
CA ASN A 159 -22.91 0.82 -2.58
C ASN A 159 -22.42 0.55 -1.16
N HIS A 160 -21.16 0.14 -0.99
CA HIS A 160 -20.58 -0.14 0.31
C HIS A 160 -19.81 1.08 0.82
N TYR A 161 -20.15 1.52 2.03
CA TYR A 161 -19.38 2.54 2.73
C TYR A 161 -18.17 1.90 3.41
N PHE A 162 -16.99 2.46 3.19
CA PHE A 162 -15.76 2.10 3.85
C PHE A 162 -15.39 3.20 4.83
N THR A 163 -15.53 2.91 6.12
CA THR A 163 -15.21 3.84 7.19
C THR A 163 -14.42 3.11 8.27
N PHE A 164 -13.71 3.87 9.10
CA PHE A 164 -12.88 3.30 10.18
C PHE A 164 -13.69 2.43 11.16
N ASN A 165 -14.93 2.84 11.45
CA ASN A 165 -15.83 2.11 12.36
C ASN A 165 -17.32 2.43 12.07
N ASN A 166 -18.24 1.82 12.82
CA ASN A 166 -19.68 2.05 12.68
C ASN A 166 -20.12 3.49 13.02
N GLU A 167 -19.41 4.15 13.92
CA GLU A 167 -19.68 5.55 14.30
C GLU A 167 -19.37 6.49 13.13
N THR A 168 -18.17 6.41 12.57
CA THR A 168 -17.78 7.16 11.37
C THR A 168 -18.65 6.83 10.16
N LYS A 169 -19.16 5.58 10.06
CA LYS A 169 -20.17 5.20 9.05
C LYS A 169 -21.47 5.96 9.21
N ALA A 170 -21.97 6.08 10.45
CA ALA A 170 -23.20 6.80 10.75
C ALA A 170 -23.05 8.29 10.42
N LEU A 171 -21.92 8.89 10.79
CA LEU A 171 -21.59 10.28 10.45
C LEU A 171 -21.49 10.50 8.94
N ALA A 172 -20.76 9.65 8.21
CA ALA A 172 -20.63 9.77 6.75
C ALA A 172 -21.99 9.71 6.04
N LYS A 173 -22.94 8.90 6.55
CA LYS A 173 -24.31 8.81 6.02
C LYS A 173 -25.18 10.02 6.31
N GLN A 174 -24.89 10.79 7.36
CA GLN A 174 -25.60 12.03 7.66
C GLN A 174 -25.22 13.16 6.68
N GLY A 175 -24.14 12.98 5.90
CA GLY A 175 -23.61 13.98 4.98
C GLY A 175 -22.72 15.00 5.71
N PHE A 176 -21.98 15.79 4.94
CA PHE A 176 -21.23 16.90 5.53
C PHE A 176 -22.22 17.93 6.09
N PRO A 177 -21.98 18.48 7.31
CA PRO A 177 -22.80 19.54 7.83
C PRO A 177 -22.84 20.68 6.81
N ARG A 178 -24.04 21.16 6.50
CA ARG A 178 -24.20 22.37 5.68
C ARG A 178 -23.70 23.52 6.54
N GLY A 179 -22.53 24.06 6.18
CA GLY A 179 -22.02 25.31 6.73
C GLY A 179 -22.92 26.49 6.38
#